data_AF-A0A535WMA1-F1
#
_entry.id   AF-A0A535WMA1-F1
#
_cell.length_a   1.000
_cell.length_b   1.000
_cell.length_c   1.000
_cell.angle_alpha   90.00
_cell.angle_beta   90.00
_cell.angle_gamma   90.00
#
_symmetry.space_group_name_H-M   'P 1'
#
loop_
_entity.id
_entity.type
_entity.pdbx_description
1 polymer ?
#
loop_
_entity_poly.entity_id
_entity_poly.type
_entity_poly.pdbx_seq_one_letter_code
_entity_poly.pdbx_strand_id
1 'polypeptide(L)' 'MVRLVRNDRGIIVADPTGRAPGRGAYLHPDPACAELARKRRGLERALRGGVDPEVWGIIRSSGR' A
#
# COMPACT_ATOMS: atom_id res chain seq x y z
N MET A 1 -8.03 7.01 3.59
CA MET A 1 -7.49 5.66 3.28
C MET A 1 -6.78 5.72 1.95
N VAL A 2 -5.64 5.04 1.81
CA VAL A 2 -4.90 4.82 0.56
C VAL A 2 -5.16 3.38 0.12
N ARG A 3 -5.63 3.18 -1.12
CA ARG A 3 -5.77 1.84 -1.70
C ARG A 3 -4.45 1.42 -2.34
N LEU A 4 -4.06 0.20 -2.07
CA LEU A 4 -2.85 -0.44 -2.58
C LEU A 4 -3.27 -1.72 -3.30
N VAL A 5 -2.68 -2.01 -4.44
CA VAL A 5 -3.02 -3.17 -5.27
C VAL A 5 -1.75 -3.90 -5.68
N ARG A 6 -1.83 -5.24 -5.77
CA ARG A 6 -0.77 -6.04 -6.41
C ARG A 6 -0.99 -6.07 -7.92
N ASN A 7 -0.03 -5.57 -8.69
CA ASN A 7 -0.04 -5.66 -10.15
C ASN A 7 0.32 -7.07 -10.64
N ASP A 8 0.26 -7.26 -11.95
CA ASP A 8 0.60 -8.51 -12.66
C ASP A 8 2.05 -8.96 -12.46
N ARG A 9 2.99 -8.03 -12.25
CA ARG A 9 4.40 -8.30 -11.89
C ARG A 9 4.59 -8.70 -10.43
N GLY A 10 3.52 -8.73 -9.65
CA GLY A 10 3.56 -9.07 -8.24
C GLY A 10 4.10 -7.98 -7.32
N ILE A 11 4.15 -6.75 -7.81
CA ILE A 11 4.57 -5.56 -7.08
C ILE A 11 3.32 -4.82 -6.58
N ILE A 12 3.39 -4.36 -5.34
CA ILE A 12 2.35 -3.59 -4.68
C ILE A 12 2.59 -2.12 -5.00
N VAL A 13 1.56 -1.48 -5.55
CA VAL A 13 1.55 -0.08 -5.97
C VAL A 13 0.33 0.64 -5.41
N ALA A 14 0.39 1.98 -5.35
CA ALA A 14 -0.78 2.78 -5.00
C ALA A 14 -1.82 2.79 -6.12
N ASP A 15 -3.10 2.66 -5.76
CA ASP A 15 -4.21 2.83 -6.69
C ASP A 15 -5.13 3.98 -6.23
N PRO A 16 -4.82 5.22 -6.62
CA PRO A 16 -5.69 6.36 -6.29
C PRO A 16 -7.06 6.28 -7.00
N THR A 17 -7.18 5.47 -8.06
CA THR A 17 -8.42 5.40 -8.85
C THR A 17 -9.45 4.44 -8.27
N GLY A 18 -9.04 3.52 -7.39
CA GLY A 18 -9.90 2.48 -6.84
C GLY A 18 -10.30 1.38 -7.83
N ARG A 19 -9.84 1.45 -9.09
CA ARG A 19 -10.33 0.63 -10.21
C ARG A 19 -9.33 -0.42 -10.68
N ALA A 20 -8.10 -0.41 -10.17
CA ALA A 20 -7.10 -1.36 -10.61
C ALA A 20 -7.51 -2.80 -10.27
N PRO A 21 -7.43 -3.74 -11.24
CA PRO A 21 -7.80 -5.13 -11.04
C PRO A 21 -6.84 -5.83 -10.08
N GLY A 22 -7.33 -6.86 -9.38
CA GLY A 22 -6.53 -7.70 -8.49
C GLY A 22 -6.84 -7.50 -7.00
N ARG A 23 -6.01 -8.13 -6.15
CA ARG A 23 -6.15 -8.05 -4.69
C ARG A 23 -5.74 -6.66 -4.22
N GLY A 24 -6.66 -5.99 -3.54
CA GLY A 24 -6.45 -4.67 -2.95
C GLY A 24 -6.40 -4.71 -1.43
N ALA A 25 -5.68 -3.77 -0.83
CA ALA A 25 -5.64 -3.51 0.60
C ALA A 25 -5.75 -2.00 0.84
N TYR A 26 -6.29 -1.62 1.99
CA TYR A 26 -6.39 -0.23 2.40
C TYR A 26 -5.50 0.04 3.60
N LEU A 27 -4.88 1.22 3.62
CA LEU A 27 -4.06 1.68 4.73
C LEU A 27 -4.43 3.14 5.05
N HIS A 28 -4.40 3.53 6.33
CA HIS A 28 -4.55 4.94 6.68
C HIS A 28 -3.38 5.75 6.12
N PRO A 29 -3.59 6.99 5.62
CA PRO A 29 -2.54 7.91 5.20
C PRO A 29 -1.82 8.54 6.42
N ASP A 30 -1.56 7.72 7.44
CA ASP A 30 -0.99 8.12 8.70
C ASP A 30 0.43 7.54 8.83
N PRO A 31 1.43 8.34 9.24
CA PRO A 31 2.81 7.88 9.37
C PRO A 31 2.98 6.68 10.30
N ALA A 32 2.25 6.61 11.41
CA ALA A 32 2.33 5.48 12.35
C ALA A 32 1.73 4.22 11.73
N CYS A 33 0.65 4.35 10.97
CA CYS A 33 0.09 3.22 10.20
C CYS A 33 1.06 2.72 9.13
N ALA A 34 1.73 3.63 8.41
CA ALA A 34 2.74 3.28 7.42
C ALA A 34 3.93 2.54 8.04
N GLU A 35 4.45 3.06 9.16
CA GLU A 35 5.57 2.45 9.87
C GLU A 35 5.21 1.04 10.37
N LEU A 36 4.03 0.90 10.99
CA LEU A 36 3.55 -0.37 11.48
C LEU A 36 3.40 -1.40 10.35
N ALA A 37 2.79 -1.00 9.24
CA ALA A 37 2.64 -1.83 8.06
C ALA A 37 3.98 -2.28 7.48
N ARG A 38 4.97 -1.37 7.42
CA ARG A 38 6.33 -1.67 6.95
C ARG A 38 7.06 -2.63 7.88
N LYS A 39 7.11 -2.32 9.18
CA LYS A 39 7.79 -3.15 10.20
C LYS A 39 7.22 -4.55 10.26
N ARG A 40 5.89 -4.66 10.17
CA ARG A 40 5.19 -5.93 10.22
C ARG A 40 5.05 -6.59 8.86
N ARG A 41 5.61 -6.08 7.75
CA ARG A 41 5.38 -6.63 6.39
C ARG A 41 3.89 -6.91 6.11
N GLY A 42 3.03 -5.98 6.50
CA GLY A 42 1.58 -6.16 6.50
C GLY A 42 1.01 -6.19 5.09
N LEU A 43 1.51 -5.32 4.21
CA LEU A 43 1.10 -5.24 2.81
C LEU A 43 1.55 -6.47 2.03
N GLU A 44 2.79 -6.92 2.23
CA GLU A 44 3.35 -8.10 1.60
C GLU A 44 2.54 -9.35 1.95
N ARG A 45 2.13 -9.50 3.21
CA ARG A 45 1.28 -10.62 3.62
C ARG A 45 -0.14 -10.53 3.06
N ALA A 46 -0.76 -9.35 3.11
CA ALA A 46 -2.12 -9.15 2.64
C ALA A 46 -2.24 -9.36 1.12
N LEU A 47 -1.28 -8.83 0.36
CA LEU A 47 -1.32 -8.79 -1.09
C LEU A 47 -0.49 -9.89 -1.76
N ARG A 48 0.38 -10.58 -1.01
CA ARG A 48 1.30 -11.63 -1.50
C ARG A 48 2.22 -11.12 -2.61
N GLY A 49 2.87 -9.99 -2.36
CA GLY A 49 3.75 -9.31 -3.31
C GLY A 49 4.81 -8.46 -2.61
N GLY A 50 5.77 -7.95 -3.38
CA GLY A 50 6.77 -7.00 -2.87
C GLY A 50 6.21 -5.58 -2.87
N VAL A 51 6.57 -4.75 -1.88
CA VAL A 51 6.17 -3.34 -1.85
C VAL A 51 7.18 -2.51 -2.63
N ASP A 52 6.69 -1.74 -3.61
CA ASP A 52 7.51 -0.71 -4.25
C ASP A 52 7.93 0.34 -3.20
N PRO A 53 9.23 0.65 -3.04
CA PRO A 53 9.70 1.63 -2.06
C PRO A 53 8.99 3.00 -2.14
N GLU A 54 8.57 3.43 -3.34
CA GLU A 54 7.89 4.71 -3.55
C GLU A 54 6.51 4.76 -2.88
N VAL A 55 5.86 3.61 -2.69
CA VAL A 55 4.54 3.49 -2.04
C VAL A 55 4.55 4.07 -0.63
N TRP A 56 5.65 3.92 0.11
CA TRP A 56 5.75 4.45 1.48
C TRP A 56 5.75 5.98 1.50
N GLY A 57 6.25 6.64 0.45
CA GLY A 57 6.14 8.08 0.29
C GLY A 57 4.69 8.53 0.08
N ILE A 58 3.94 7.78 -0.74
CA ILE A 58 2.53 8.06 -1.04
C ILE A 58 1.66 7.93 0.21
N ILE A 59 1.85 6.86 1.01
CA ILE A 59 1.07 6.64 2.24
C ILE A 59 1.28 7.76 3.25
N ARG A 60 2.49 8.35 3.32
CA ARG A 60 2.82 9.42 4.28
C ARG A 60 2.27 10.80 3.87
N SER A 61 1.59 10.90 2.73
CA SER A 61 0.99 12.16 2.28
C SER A 61 -0.41 12.31 2.85
N SER A 62 -0.63 13.43 3.55
CA SER A 62 -1.94 13.90 4.05
C SER A 62 -2.36 13.40 5.43
N GLY A 63 -1.66 13.89 6.46
CA GLY A 63 -2.34 14.24 7.70
C GLY A 63 -3.28 15.41 7.40
N ARG A 64 -4.59 15.15 7.43
CA ARG A 64 -5.60 16.16 7.71
C ARG A 64 -6.22 15.79 9.05
#